data_AF-A0A8S9YDW8-F1
#
_entry.id   AF-A0A8S9YDW8-F1
#
_cell.length_a   1.000
_cell.length_b   1.000
_cell.length_c   1.000
_cell.angle_alpha   90.00
_cell.angle_beta   90.00
_cell.angle_gamma   90.00
#
_symmetry.space_group_name_H-M   'P 1'
#
loop_
_entity.id
_entity.type
_entity.pdbx_description
1 polymer ?
#
loop_
_entity_poly.entity_id
_entity_poly.type
_entity_poly.pdbx_seq_one_letter_code
_entity_poly.pdbx_strand_id
1 'polypeptide(L)'
;MVTTRSLKSSFVFMQIPVTIHNIQVDCPSGKRWHRGMGYIEALRPFVPMLTLMTFSIAWAVFSPTDMVNRRPRLFLYCLVTVASNVCCELILAQMSKSRAPVYNWLVLLYSLVVCGLCLNRHTLWIARMELSCLVLLSCYVTLKHLIYAVNLVSEIANTLDVPVFRVKPVH
;
A
#
# COMPACT_ATOMS: atom_id res chain seq x y z
N MET A 1 -10.22 20.68 19.71
CA MET A 1 -9.28 19.59 20.00
C MET A 1 -10.10 18.30 20.11
N VAL A 2 -10.41 17.64 18.99
CA VAL A 2 -11.18 16.39 18.99
C VAL A 2 -10.27 15.32 19.58
N THR A 3 -10.64 14.83 20.76
CA THR A 3 -9.86 13.89 21.55
C THR A 3 -9.55 12.64 20.73
N THR A 4 -8.27 12.35 20.56
CA THR A 4 -7.74 11.14 19.89
C THR A 4 -8.35 9.83 20.41
N ARG A 5 -8.87 9.82 21.64
CA ARG A 5 -9.66 8.72 22.23
C ARG A 5 -11.03 8.52 21.56
N SER A 6 -11.75 9.58 21.24
CA SER A 6 -13.07 9.49 20.60
C SER A 6 -12.97 8.97 19.17
N LEU A 7 -11.94 9.41 18.43
CA LEU A 7 -11.64 8.94 17.08
C LEU A 7 -11.30 7.45 17.04
N LYS A 8 -10.46 6.97 17.96
CA LYS A 8 -10.13 5.54 18.08
C LYS A 8 -11.36 4.70 18.44
N SER A 9 -12.19 5.20 19.36
CA SER A 9 -13.44 4.54 19.75
C SER A 9 -14.39 4.40 18.55
N SER A 10 -14.59 5.47 17.78
CA SER A 10 -15.49 5.46 16.62
C SER A 10 -15.00 4.53 15.50
N PHE A 11 -13.69 4.49 15.25
CA PHE A 11 -13.11 3.62 14.22
C PHE A 11 -13.26 2.13 14.58
N VAL A 12 -13.01 1.76 15.83
CA VAL A 12 -13.09 0.38 16.30
C VAL A 12 -14.54 -0.10 16.39
N PHE A 13 -15.46 0.73 16.87
CA PHE A 13 -16.86 0.33 17.05
C PHE A 13 -17.68 0.28 15.76
N MET A 14 -17.39 1.12 14.76
CA MET A 14 -18.19 1.16 13.54
C MET A 14 -17.53 0.40 12.40
N GLN A 15 -16.21 0.55 12.21
CA GLN A 15 -15.56 -0.02 11.04
C GLN A 15 -15.36 -1.53 11.17
N ILE A 16 -14.96 -2.02 12.34
CA ILE A 16 -14.64 -3.44 12.52
C ILE A 16 -15.90 -4.32 12.45
N PRO A 17 -17.01 -4.01 13.16
CA PRO A 17 -18.19 -4.86 13.14
C PRO A 17 -18.91 -4.86 11.80
N VAL A 18 -18.99 -3.71 11.12
CA VAL A 18 -19.57 -3.61 9.77
C VAL A 18 -18.74 -4.42 8.77
N THR A 19 -17.41 -4.36 8.85
CA THR A 19 -16.54 -5.15 7.96
C THR A 19 -16.71 -6.66 8.21
N ILE A 20 -16.77 -7.08 9.47
CA ILE A 20 -17.00 -8.49 9.85
C ILE A 20 -18.38 -8.96 9.37
N HIS A 21 -19.43 -8.18 9.61
CA HIS A 21 -20.78 -8.50 9.17
C HIS A 21 -20.84 -8.63 7.63
N ASN A 22 -20.21 -7.72 6.90
CA ASN A 22 -20.16 -7.77 5.44
C ASN A 22 -19.44 -9.03 4.94
N ILE A 23 -18.31 -9.41 5.55
CA ILE A 23 -17.58 -10.65 5.22
C ILE A 23 -18.45 -11.88 5.53
N GLN A 24 -19.12 -11.90 6.68
CA GLN A 24 -19.96 -13.02 7.11
C GLN A 24 -21.19 -13.22 6.22
N VAL A 25 -21.79 -12.14 5.71
CA VAL A 25 -22.94 -12.21 4.81
C VAL A 25 -22.51 -12.61 3.39
N ASP A 26 -21.36 -12.13 2.92
CA ASP A 26 -20.89 -12.41 1.55
C ASP A 26 -20.26 -13.81 1.40
N CYS A 27 -19.52 -14.31 2.40
CA CYS A 27 -18.82 -15.61 2.32
C CYS A 27 -19.71 -16.84 2.03
N PRO A 28 -20.92 -16.99 2.61
CA PRO A 28 -21.79 -18.15 2.37
C PRO A 28 -22.67 -18.02 1.12
N SER A 29 -22.75 -16.85 0.48
CA SER A 29 -23.88 -16.47 -0.37
C SER A 29 -23.94 -17.10 -1.77
N GLY A 30 -23.01 -17.99 -2.16
CA GLY A 30 -23.10 -18.77 -3.40
C GLY A 30 -23.17 -17.96 -4.71
N LYS A 31 -22.93 -16.64 -4.68
CA LYS A 31 -23.01 -15.77 -5.86
C LYS A 31 -21.83 -16.02 -6.80
N ARG A 32 -22.11 -16.16 -8.10
CA ARG A 32 -21.16 -16.53 -9.18
C ARG A 32 -19.90 -15.63 -9.27
N TRP A 33 -20.00 -14.39 -8.80
CA TRP A 33 -18.92 -13.38 -8.83
C TRP A 33 -18.04 -13.36 -7.55
N HIS A 34 -18.51 -13.95 -6.45
CA HIS A 34 -17.79 -14.17 -5.20
C HIS A 34 -17.76 -15.67 -4.93
N ARG A 35 -17.09 -16.42 -5.81
CA ARG A 35 -17.14 -17.88 -5.79
C ARG A 35 -16.42 -18.45 -4.57
N GLY A 36 -17.08 -18.51 -3.41
CA GLY A 36 -16.70 -19.35 -2.25
C GLY A 36 -15.22 -19.25 -1.85
N MET A 37 -14.61 -18.08 -1.99
CA MET A 37 -13.23 -17.90 -1.59
C MET A 37 -13.28 -17.62 -0.10
N GLY A 38 -12.96 -18.62 0.72
CA GLY A 38 -13.14 -18.58 2.17
C GLY A 38 -12.46 -17.39 2.84
N TYR A 39 -12.56 -17.29 4.17
CA TYR A 39 -12.05 -16.17 4.97
C TYR A 39 -10.64 -15.66 4.58
N ILE A 40 -9.78 -16.53 4.05
CA ILE A 40 -8.44 -16.19 3.54
C ILE A 40 -8.47 -15.18 2.38
N GLU A 41 -9.45 -15.27 1.48
CA GLU A 41 -9.56 -14.33 0.35
C GLU A 41 -10.02 -12.95 0.80
N ALA A 42 -10.88 -12.88 1.83
CA ALA A 42 -11.28 -11.62 2.44
C ALA A 42 -10.10 -10.91 3.13
N LEU A 43 -9.13 -11.69 3.65
CA LEU A 43 -7.92 -11.16 4.28
C LEU A 43 -6.78 -10.87 3.29
N ARG A 44 -6.88 -11.35 2.05
CA ARG A 44 -5.93 -11.10 0.97
C ARG A 44 -5.45 -9.64 0.82
N PRO A 45 -6.29 -8.60 0.87
CA PRO A 45 -5.84 -7.21 0.78
C PRO A 45 -4.98 -6.74 1.97
N PHE A 46 -5.10 -7.41 3.13
CA PHE A 46 -4.26 -7.10 4.28
C PHE A 46 -2.84 -7.61 4.12
N VAL A 47 -2.62 -8.68 3.35
CA VAL A 47 -1.30 -9.29 3.16
C VAL A 47 -0.24 -8.27 2.69
N PRO A 48 -0.40 -7.54 1.57
CA PRO A 48 0.62 -6.59 1.12
C PRO A 48 0.83 -5.40 2.07
N MET A 49 -0.20 -5.01 2.83
CA MET A 49 -0.09 -3.93 3.81
C MET A 49 0.66 -4.39 5.07
N LEU A 50 0.37 -5.60 5.54
CA LEU A 50 1.04 -6.19 6.71
C LEU A 50 2.50 -6.50 6.39
N THR A 51 2.81 -7.00 5.20
CA THR A 51 4.21 -7.20 4.78
C THR A 51 4.97 -5.88 4.74
N LEU A 52 4.41 -4.84 4.12
CA LEU A 52 5.03 -3.51 4.11
C LEU A 52 5.27 -2.99 5.54
N MET A 53 4.28 -3.08 6.42
CA MET A 53 4.39 -2.63 7.81
C MET A 53 5.47 -3.38 8.60
N THR A 54 5.50 -4.72 8.48
CA THR A 54 6.49 -5.55 9.18
C THR A 54 7.92 -5.26 8.71
N PHE A 55 8.14 -5.12 7.41
CA PHE A 55 9.45 -4.74 6.87
C PHE A 55 9.85 -3.31 7.25
N SER A 56 8.92 -2.35 7.27
CA SER A 56 9.22 -0.99 7.71
C SER A 56 9.59 -0.92 9.20
N ILE A 57 8.93 -1.71 10.05
CA ILE A 57 9.30 -1.82 11.47
C ILE A 57 10.67 -2.49 11.61
N ALA A 58 10.94 -3.56 10.85
CA ALA A 58 12.24 -4.21 10.86
C ALA A 58 13.35 -3.24 10.43
N TRP A 59 13.13 -2.45 9.37
CA TRP A 59 14.08 -1.43 8.95
C TRP A 59 14.27 -0.38 10.05
N ALA A 60 13.21 0.11 10.69
CA ALA A 60 13.31 1.09 11.77
C ALA A 60 14.15 0.58 12.97
N VAL A 61 13.98 -0.68 13.36
CA VAL A 61 14.66 -1.26 14.53
C VAL A 61 16.10 -1.68 14.22
N PHE A 62 16.36 -2.20 13.02
CA PHE A 62 17.67 -2.75 12.64
C PHE A 62 18.52 -1.78 11.81
N SER A 63 18.05 -0.57 11.51
CA SER A 63 18.81 0.44 10.76
C SER A 63 20.09 0.84 11.51
N PRO A 64 21.28 0.65 10.92
CA PRO A 64 22.55 1.01 11.55
C PRO A 64 22.75 2.53 11.68
N THR A 65 22.09 3.33 10.83
CA THR A 65 22.20 4.80 10.87
C THR A 65 21.00 5.52 11.44
N ASP A 66 20.01 4.76 11.92
CA ASP A 66 18.76 5.28 12.48
C ASP A 66 18.10 6.31 11.54
N MET A 67 17.85 5.85 10.30
CA MET A 67 17.24 6.66 9.22
C MET A 67 15.91 7.28 9.62
N VAL A 68 15.15 6.59 10.48
CA VAL A 68 13.85 7.05 10.96
C VAL A 68 14.00 8.33 11.77
N ASN A 69 15.01 8.41 12.65
CA ASN A 69 15.25 9.63 13.43
C ASN A 69 16.01 10.70 12.62
N ARG A 70 16.92 10.28 11.73
CA ARG A 70 17.76 11.23 10.97
C ARG A 70 17.05 11.86 9.76
N ARG A 71 16.23 11.09 9.05
CA ARG A 71 15.54 11.49 7.81
C ARG A 71 14.07 10.98 7.80
N PRO A 72 13.26 11.28 8.83
CA PRO A 72 11.89 10.75 8.96
C PRO A 72 11.01 11.05 7.75
N ARG A 73 11.14 12.25 7.18
CA ARG A 73 10.33 12.70 6.04
C ARG A 73 10.52 11.82 4.81
N LEU A 74 11.76 11.46 4.49
CA LEU A 74 12.07 10.66 3.31
C LEU A 74 11.64 9.19 3.52
N PHE A 75 11.88 8.66 4.72
CA PHE A 75 11.46 7.31 5.08
C PHE A 75 9.94 7.14 5.01
N LEU A 76 9.20 8.07 5.63
CA LEU A 76 7.73 8.09 5.59
C LEU A 76 7.20 8.32 4.19
N TYR A 77 7.84 9.20 3.40
CA TYR A 77 7.47 9.40 2.00
C TYR A 77 7.55 8.09 1.21
N CYS A 78 8.69 7.38 1.28
CA CYS A 78 8.88 6.10 0.59
C CYS A 78 7.81 5.07 1.01
N LEU A 79 7.62 4.91 2.33
CA LEU A 79 6.62 4.01 2.91
C LEU A 79 5.21 4.32 2.37
N VAL A 80 4.80 5.59 2.42
CA VAL A 80 3.47 6.03 1.99
C VAL A 80 3.30 5.89 0.48
N THR A 81 4.33 6.12 -0.34
CA THR A 81 4.23 5.91 -1.80
C THR A 81 4.02 4.44 -2.14
N VAL A 82 4.75 3.51 -1.50
CA VAL A 82 4.52 2.07 -1.71
C VAL A 82 3.12 1.65 -1.24
N ALA A 83 2.70 2.11 -0.05
CA ALA A 83 1.37 1.84 0.48
C ALA A 83 0.25 2.38 -0.43
N SER A 84 0.47 3.56 -1.03
CA SER A 84 -0.47 4.17 -1.98
C SER A 84 -0.63 3.32 -3.24
N ASN A 85 0.46 2.73 -3.76
CA ASN A 85 0.37 1.82 -4.89
C ASN A 85 -0.48 0.58 -4.58
N VAL A 86 -0.28 -0.03 -3.40
CA VAL A 86 -1.11 -1.16 -2.92
C VAL A 86 -2.58 -0.73 -2.79
N CYS A 87 -2.85 0.45 -2.23
CA CYS A 87 -4.21 0.97 -2.11
C CYS A 87 -4.89 1.16 -3.46
N CYS A 88 -4.19 1.76 -4.43
CA CYS A 88 -4.74 2.00 -5.77
C CYS A 88 -5.08 0.69 -6.47
N GLU A 89 -4.20 -0.31 -6.43
CA GLU A 89 -4.47 -1.65 -6.97
C GLU A 89 -5.66 -2.32 -6.29
N LEU A 90 -5.79 -2.16 -4.96
CA LEU A 90 -6.92 -2.68 -4.22
C LEU A 90 -8.24 -2.03 -4.64
N ILE A 91 -8.29 -0.70 -4.69
CA ILE A 91 -9.48 0.06 -5.10
C ILE A 91 -9.87 -0.34 -6.52
N LEU A 92 -8.90 -0.44 -7.43
CA LEU A 92 -9.14 -0.88 -8.80
C LEU A 92 -9.71 -2.30 -8.85
N ALA A 93 -9.17 -3.22 -8.06
CA ALA A 93 -9.68 -4.59 -7.99
C ALA A 93 -11.16 -4.62 -7.54
N GLN A 94 -11.52 -3.78 -6.57
CA GLN A 94 -12.92 -3.66 -6.12
C GLN A 94 -13.82 -3.08 -7.22
N MET A 95 -13.39 -2.02 -7.90
CA MET A 95 -14.19 -1.34 -8.92
C MET A 95 -14.37 -2.20 -10.18
N SER A 96 -13.34 -2.94 -10.58
CA SER A 96 -13.35 -3.83 -11.75
C SER A 96 -13.94 -5.22 -11.46
N LYS A 97 -14.35 -5.51 -10.22
CA LYS A 97 -14.76 -6.84 -9.75
C LYS A 97 -13.70 -7.92 -10.04
N SER A 98 -12.43 -7.52 -10.07
CA SER A 98 -11.30 -8.43 -10.25
C SER A 98 -10.73 -8.83 -8.89
N ARG A 99 -9.90 -9.90 -8.86
CA ARG A 99 -9.30 -10.36 -7.61
C ARG A 99 -8.22 -9.38 -7.15
N ALA A 100 -8.21 -9.07 -5.86
CA ALA A 100 -7.15 -8.25 -5.28
C ALA A 100 -5.78 -8.91 -5.48
N PRO A 101 -4.78 -8.19 -6.00
CA PRO A 101 -3.44 -8.73 -6.15
C PRO A 101 -2.81 -8.94 -4.76
N VAL A 102 -2.36 -10.16 -4.48
CA VAL A 102 -1.63 -10.47 -3.23
C VAL A 102 -0.20 -9.98 -3.29
N TYR A 103 0.34 -9.98 -4.51
CA TYR A 103 1.75 -9.76 -4.78
C TYR A 103 1.93 -8.44 -5.52
N ASN A 104 2.40 -7.43 -4.80
CA ASN A 104 2.80 -6.16 -5.39
C ASN A 104 4.33 -6.15 -5.56
N TRP A 105 4.79 -5.97 -6.79
CA TRP A 105 6.21 -5.92 -7.15
C TRP A 105 6.98 -4.83 -6.38
N LEU A 106 6.36 -3.68 -6.11
CA LEU A 106 6.99 -2.60 -5.35
C LEU A 106 7.19 -2.97 -3.88
N VAL A 107 6.24 -3.70 -3.28
CA VAL A 107 6.37 -4.20 -1.91
C VAL A 107 7.47 -5.25 -1.83
N LEU A 108 7.56 -6.14 -2.82
CA LEU A 108 8.66 -7.10 -2.92
C LEU A 108 10.02 -6.39 -3.00
N LEU A 109 10.16 -5.44 -3.93
CA LEU A 109 11.41 -4.69 -4.10
C LEU A 109 11.80 -3.99 -2.79
N TYR A 110 10.85 -3.32 -2.13
CA TYR A 110 11.06 -2.70 -0.83
C TYR A 110 11.53 -3.72 0.21
N SER A 111 10.85 -4.87 0.33
CA SER A 111 11.21 -5.93 1.28
C SER A 111 12.60 -6.51 1.02
N LEU A 112 13.01 -6.67 -0.24
CA LEU A 112 14.32 -7.19 -0.61
C LEU A 112 15.43 -6.22 -0.20
N VAL A 113 15.22 -4.92 -0.44
CA VAL A 113 16.17 -3.88 0.00
C VAL A 113 16.30 -3.89 1.51
N VAL A 114 15.18 -3.95 2.25
CA VAL A 114 15.18 -4.02 3.72
C VAL A 114 15.93 -5.26 4.21
N CYS A 115 15.62 -6.44 3.67
CA CYS A 115 16.32 -7.68 4.02
C CYS A 115 17.83 -7.57 3.78
N GLY A 116 18.24 -7.05 2.62
CA GLY A 116 19.66 -6.88 2.29
C GLY A 116 20.39 -5.97 3.26
N LEU A 117 19.75 -4.86 3.66
CA LEU A 117 20.29 -3.92 4.65
C LEU A 117 20.35 -4.53 6.06
N CYS A 118 19.31 -5.24 6.48
CA CYS A 118 19.23 -5.86 7.81
C CYS A 118 20.26 -6.99 7.98
N LEU A 119 20.46 -7.83 6.95
CA LEU A 119 21.40 -8.95 6.99
C LEU A 119 22.87 -8.49 7.02
N ASN A 120 23.20 -7.38 6.34
CA ASN A 120 24.56 -6.88 6.20
C ASN A 120 24.90 -5.73 7.17
N ARG A 121 24.15 -5.61 8.28
CA ARG A 121 24.25 -4.50 9.25
C ARG A 121 25.65 -4.31 9.84
N HIS A 122 26.45 -5.37 9.93
CA HIS A 122 27.77 -5.37 10.57
C HIS A 122 28.84 -4.64 9.74
N THR A 123 28.53 -4.30 8.50
CA THR A 123 29.47 -3.67 7.57
C THR A 123 29.31 -2.15 7.57
N LEU A 124 30.35 -1.41 7.99
CA LEU A 124 30.41 0.07 7.98
C LEU A 124 30.08 0.71 6.62
N TRP A 125 30.32 -0.02 5.53
CA TRP A 125 30.00 0.39 4.17
C TRP A 125 28.49 0.52 3.92
N ILE A 126 27.69 -0.37 4.52
CA ILE A 126 26.22 -0.38 4.38
C ILE A 126 25.61 0.85 5.03
N ALA A 127 26.14 1.30 6.16
CA ALA A 127 25.70 2.52 6.83
C ALA A 127 25.81 3.76 5.93
N ARG A 128 26.85 3.86 5.08
CA ARG A 128 26.97 4.96 4.10
C ARG A 128 26.00 4.82 2.93
N MET A 129 25.77 3.60 2.47
CA MET A 129 24.92 3.32 1.31
C MET A 129 23.43 3.37 1.63
N GLU A 130 23.03 3.20 2.90
CA GLU A 130 21.64 3.16 3.33
C GLU A 130 20.85 4.41 2.89
N LEU A 131 21.43 5.62 2.99
CA LEU A 131 20.77 6.86 2.55
C LEU A 131 20.57 6.87 1.04
N SER A 132 21.63 6.53 0.30
CA SER A 132 21.61 6.49 -1.16
C SER A 132 20.59 5.46 -1.65
N CYS A 133 20.53 4.28 -1.03
CA CYS A 133 19.53 3.26 -1.30
C CYS A 133 18.12 3.78 -1.04
N LEU A 134 17.87 4.45 0.10
CA LEU A 134 16.55 5.01 0.40
C LEU A 134 16.11 6.07 -0.62
N VAL A 135 17.02 6.96 -1.03
CA VAL A 135 16.74 7.99 -2.05
C VAL A 135 16.44 7.36 -3.40
N LEU A 136 17.29 6.44 -3.86
CA LEU A 136 17.12 5.76 -5.15
C LEU A 136 15.84 4.93 -5.16
N LEU A 137 15.55 4.19 -4.08
CA LEU A 137 14.32 3.43 -3.92
C LEU A 137 13.09 4.36 -3.96
N SER A 138 13.13 5.47 -3.23
CA SER A 138 12.04 6.46 -3.22
C SER A 138 11.79 7.05 -4.62
N CYS A 139 12.84 7.39 -5.35
CA CYS A 139 12.74 7.91 -6.71
C CYS A 139 12.14 6.86 -7.66
N TYR A 140 12.65 5.64 -7.61
CA TYR A 140 12.18 4.53 -8.44
C TYR A 140 10.71 4.19 -8.16
N VAL A 141 10.33 4.04 -6.89
CA VAL A 141 8.95 3.79 -6.44
C VAL A 141 8.02 4.90 -6.92
N THR A 142 8.44 6.17 -6.78
CA THR A 142 7.65 7.32 -7.23
C THR A 142 7.42 7.28 -8.73
N LEU A 143 8.48 7.04 -9.53
CA LEU A 143 8.36 6.97 -10.98
C LEU A 143 7.40 5.84 -11.41
N LYS A 144 7.54 4.65 -10.82
CA LYS A 144 6.65 3.52 -11.10
C LYS A 144 5.21 3.81 -10.70
N HIS A 145 4.99 4.42 -9.54
CA HIS A 145 3.66 4.81 -9.07
C HIS A 145 3.00 5.83 -10.01
N LEU A 146 3.74 6.83 -10.49
CA LEU A 146 3.24 7.83 -11.43
C LEU A 146 2.87 7.22 -12.79
N ILE A 147 3.75 6.37 -13.35
CA ILE A 147 3.46 5.68 -14.63
C ILE A 147 2.21 4.81 -14.48
N TYR A 148 2.12 4.04 -13.39
CA TYR A 148 0.94 3.23 -13.11
C TYR A 148 -0.32 4.08 -12.99
N ALA A 149 -0.27 5.20 -12.24
CA ALA A 149 -1.41 6.09 -12.06
C ALA A 149 -1.90 6.70 -13.38
N VAL A 150 -1.00 7.16 -14.26
CA VAL A 150 -1.37 7.73 -15.57
C VAL A 150 -2.03 6.68 -16.46
N ASN A 151 -1.46 5.48 -16.54
CA ASN A 151 -2.03 4.39 -17.32
C ASN A 151 -3.39 3.96 -16.78
N LEU A 152 -3.51 3.85 -15.46
CA LEU A 152 -4.75 3.50 -14.78
C LEU A 152 -5.86 4.52 -15.05
N VAL A 153 -5.57 5.81 -14.89
CA VAL A 153 -6.54 6.88 -15.14
C VAL A 153 -7.00 6.85 -16.60
N SER A 154 -6.10 6.60 -17.53
CA SER A 154 -6.42 6.48 -18.96
C SER A 154 -7.33 5.28 -19.24
N GLU A 155 -7.06 4.13 -18.62
CA GLU A 155 -7.90 2.93 -18.77
C GLU A 155 -9.31 3.14 -18.20
N ILE A 156 -9.41 3.75 -17.03
CA ILE A 156 -10.69 4.10 -16.40
C ILE A 156 -11.47 5.09 -17.27
N ALA A 157 -10.79 6.12 -17.82
CA ALA A 157 -11.39 7.08 -18.74
C ALA A 157 -12.07 6.40 -19.93
N ASN A 158 -11.32 5.50 -20.58
CA ASN A 158 -11.78 4.76 -21.75
C ASN A 158 -12.93 3.81 -21.40
N THR A 159 -12.85 3.14 -20.24
CA THR A 159 -13.89 2.20 -19.81
C THR A 159 -15.21 2.89 -19.46
N LEU A 160 -15.15 4.10 -18.91
CA LEU A 160 -16.33 4.88 -18.51
C LEU A 160 -16.84 5.83 -19.62
N ASP A 161 -16.14 5.93 -20.76
CA ASP A 161 -16.40 6.89 -21.84
C ASP A 161 -16.49 8.34 -21.34
N VAL A 162 -15.72 8.67 -20.29
CA VAL A 162 -15.65 10.02 -19.73
C VAL A 162 -14.33 10.65 -20.16
N PRO A 163 -14.33 11.84 -20.80
CA PRO A 163 -13.10 12.51 -21.19
C PRO A 163 -12.37 13.02 -19.95
N VAL A 164 -11.36 12.28 -19.52
CA VAL A 164 -10.48 12.73 -18.42
C VAL A 164 -9.63 13.90 -18.93
N PHE A 165 -9.55 14.95 -18.12
CA PHE A 165 -8.87 16.24 -18.39
C PHE A 165 -9.55 17.19 -19.38
N ARG A 166 -10.81 16.94 -19.80
CA ARG A 166 -11.59 17.95 -20.53
C ARG A 166 -12.27 18.91 -19.53
N VAL A 167 -11.62 20.03 -19.23
CA VAL A 167 -12.28 21.16 -18.54
C VAL A 167 -13.39 21.65 -19.47
N LYS A 168 -14.66 21.55 -19.05
CA LYS A 168 -15.75 22.19 -19.79
C LYS A 168 -15.45 23.69 -19.83
N PRO A 169 -15.36 24.32 -21.01
CA PRO A 169 -15.31 25.77 -21.05
C PRO A 169 -16.58 26.28 -20.36
N VAL A 170 -16.38 27.16 -19.38
CA VAL A 170 -17.48 27.86 -18.72
C VAL A 170 -18.04 28.83 -19.76
N HIS A 171 -19.22 28.52 -20.27
CA HIS A 171 -20.07 29.45 -21.02
C HIS A 171 -21.26 29.81 -20.15
#